data_AF-A0A1J5PI37-F1
#
_entry.id   AF-A0A1J5PI37-F1
#
_cell.length_a   1.000
_cell.length_b   1.000
_cell.length_c   1.000
_cell.angle_alpha   90.00
_cell.angle_beta   90.00
_cell.angle_gamma   90.00
#
_symmetry.space_group_name_H-M   'P 1'
#
loop_
_entity.id
_entity.type
_entity.pdbx_description
1 polymer ?
#
loop_
_entity_poly.entity_id
_entity_poly.type
_entity_poly.pdbx_seq_one_letter_code
_entity_poly.pdbx_strand_id
1 'polypeptide(L)'
;MLRPLRDTQFSYASRDAALLLPILRTLAEEAETRRDDPAVASRLAALPGELRHLMKRVRAYRPPVHDPIVDKARHLGELAMARAKQLSAYRWAWGNEGDVAAVMELGNRWILARIAHPPATREALERAIPNPRFRRKRLDALWEVFQEGAHETQGTEDPADDLIWNNSERP
;
A
#
# COMPACT_ATOMS: atom_id res chain seq x y z
N MET A 1 -4.98 2.39 19.82
CA MET A 1 -4.54 1.05 20.27
C MET A 1 -5.59 0.48 21.21
N LEU A 2 -6.00 -0.78 21.03
CA LEU A 2 -6.87 -1.46 22.01
C LEU A 2 -6.04 -1.73 23.28
N ARG A 3 -6.44 -1.09 24.38
CA ARG A 3 -5.87 -1.25 25.71
C ARG A 3 -7.02 -1.28 26.73
N PRO A 4 -7.00 -2.17 27.73
CA PRO A 4 -6.04 -3.27 27.89
C PRO A 4 -6.17 -4.30 26.75
N LEU A 5 -5.10 -5.08 26.52
CA LEU A 5 -5.17 -6.21 25.60
C LEU A 5 -6.08 -7.27 26.21
N ARG A 6 -6.92 -7.90 25.39
CA ARG A 6 -7.73 -9.05 25.82
C ARG A 6 -6.82 -10.25 26.05
N ASP A 7 -7.21 -11.14 26.95
CA ASP A 7 -6.45 -12.37 27.25
C ASP A 7 -6.20 -13.22 25.99
N THR A 8 -7.13 -13.23 25.05
CA THR A 8 -6.96 -13.90 23.75
C THR A 8 -5.86 -13.27 22.90
N GLN A 9 -5.70 -11.95 22.93
CA GLN A 9 -4.63 -11.24 22.22
C GLN A 9 -3.27 -11.47 22.88
N PHE A 10 -3.25 -11.52 24.22
CA PHE A 10 -2.06 -11.85 24.97
C PHE A 10 -1.61 -13.30 24.73
N SER A 11 -2.55 -14.24 24.78
CA SER A 11 -2.33 -15.66 24.49
C SER A 11 -1.88 -15.90 23.05
N TYR A 12 -2.45 -15.16 22.10
CA TYR A 12 -2.02 -15.22 20.71
C TYR A 12 -0.56 -14.76 20.54
N ALA A 13 -0.24 -13.56 21.04
CA ALA A 13 1.11 -13.01 20.94
C ALA A 13 2.16 -13.84 21.69
N SER A 14 1.79 -14.46 22.82
CA SER A 14 2.71 -15.32 23.57
C SER A 14 3.01 -16.61 22.82
N ARG A 15 2.02 -17.22 22.14
CA ARG A 15 2.23 -18.43 21.32
C ARG A 15 3.12 -18.18 20.11
N ASP A 16 3.00 -17.02 19.46
CA ASP A 16 3.86 -16.64 18.32
C ASP A 16 5.34 -16.66 18.68
N ALA A 17 5.70 -16.30 19.92
CA ALA A 17 7.09 -16.30 20.38
C ALA A 17 7.50 -17.59 21.11
N ALA A 18 6.57 -18.22 21.85
CA ALA A 18 6.89 -19.32 22.76
C ALA A 18 7.43 -20.56 22.04
N LEU A 19 6.98 -20.82 20.81
CA LEU A 19 7.39 -22.01 20.06
C LEU A 19 8.62 -21.78 19.16
N LEU A 20 9.04 -20.53 18.95
CA LEU A 20 10.15 -20.23 18.03
C LEU A 20 11.46 -20.87 18.47
N LEU A 21 11.81 -20.76 19.75
CA LEU A 21 13.07 -21.32 20.26
C LEU A 21 13.07 -22.85 20.27
N PRO A 22 12.01 -23.54 20.75
CA PRO A 22 11.89 -24.99 20.62
C PRO A 22 11.99 -25.46 19.16
N ILE A 23 11.24 -24.85 18.24
CA ILE A 23 11.27 -25.20 16.81
C ILE A 23 12.68 -25.02 16.25
N LEU A 24 13.34 -23.90 16.57
CA LEU A 24 14.69 -23.64 16.09
C LEU A 24 15.70 -24.67 16.58
N ARG A 25 15.57 -25.14 17.83
CA ARG A 25 16.43 -26.22 18.37
C ARG A 25 16.21 -27.53 17.63
N THR A 26 14.96 -27.95 17.45
CA THR A 26 14.64 -29.18 16.72
C THR A 26 15.14 -29.12 15.27
N LEU A 27 14.95 -27.99 14.58
CA LEU A 27 15.46 -27.80 13.23
C LEU A 27 16.99 -27.80 13.17
N ALA A 28 17.66 -27.23 14.17
CA ALA A 28 19.12 -27.25 14.26
C ALA A 28 19.65 -28.67 14.46
N GLU A 29 19.03 -29.45 15.35
CA GLU A 29 19.35 -30.85 15.58
C GLU A 29 19.14 -31.68 14.31
N GLU A 30 17.99 -31.54 13.65
CA GLU A 30 17.70 -32.25 12.38
C GLU A 30 18.73 -31.90 11.30
N ALA A 31 19.03 -30.60 11.13
CA ALA A 31 20.00 -30.16 10.15
C ALA A 31 21.42 -30.68 10.45
N GLU A 32 21.77 -30.82 11.73
CA GLU A 32 23.06 -31.39 12.15
C GLU A 32 23.13 -32.88 11.81
N THR A 33 22.09 -33.65 12.12
CA THR A 33 22.05 -35.10 11.81
C THR A 33 22.11 -35.38 10.31
N ARG A 34 21.71 -34.41 9.49
CA ARG A 34 21.69 -34.49 8.02
C ARG A 34 22.78 -33.64 7.39
N ARG A 35 23.81 -33.22 8.13
CA ARG A 35 24.83 -32.28 7.64
C ARG A 35 25.57 -32.80 6.39
N ASP A 36 25.68 -34.12 6.23
CA ASP A 36 26.35 -34.76 5.10
C ASP A 36 25.45 -34.94 3.86
N ASP A 37 24.13 -34.70 3.99
CA ASP A 37 23.22 -34.63 2.85
C ASP A 37 23.59 -33.39 2.00
N PRO A 38 24.00 -33.53 0.73
CA PRO A 38 24.47 -32.41 -0.09
C PRO A 38 23.47 -31.23 -0.15
N ALA A 39 22.17 -31.52 -0.12
CA ALA A 39 21.14 -30.48 -0.15
C ALA A 39 21.07 -29.68 1.16
N VAL A 40 21.31 -30.33 2.30
CA VAL A 40 21.33 -29.70 3.63
C VAL A 40 22.66 -28.98 3.86
N ALA A 41 23.79 -29.61 3.51
CA ALA A 41 25.12 -29.05 3.60
C ALA A 41 25.22 -27.68 2.89
N SER A 42 24.73 -27.60 1.65
CA SER A 42 24.74 -26.37 0.86
C SER A 42 23.91 -25.26 1.51
N ARG A 43 22.77 -25.58 2.14
CA ARG A 43 21.91 -24.59 2.82
C ARG A 43 22.53 -24.11 4.12
N LEU A 44 23.10 -25.01 4.92
CA LEU A 44 23.81 -24.65 6.15
C LEU A 44 25.01 -23.74 5.88
N ALA A 45 25.76 -24.00 4.81
CA ALA A 45 26.88 -23.16 4.40
C ALA A 45 26.43 -21.74 3.98
N ALA A 46 25.27 -21.60 3.34
CA ALA A 46 24.72 -20.31 2.88
C ALA A 46 24.07 -19.50 4.01
N LEU A 47 23.50 -20.16 5.02
CA LEU A 47 22.67 -19.55 6.07
C LEU A 47 23.30 -18.33 6.78
N PRO A 48 24.59 -18.33 7.19
CA PRO A 48 25.19 -17.14 7.80
C PRO A 48 25.23 -15.93 6.85
N GLY A 49 25.42 -16.17 5.56
CA GLY A 49 25.38 -15.14 4.52
C GLY A 49 23.97 -14.55 4.36
N GLU A 50 22.97 -15.42 4.28
CA GLU A 50 21.55 -15.03 4.19
C GLU A 50 21.11 -14.23 5.42
N LEU A 51 21.48 -14.65 6.63
CA LEU A 51 21.17 -13.94 7.86
C LEU A 51 21.82 -12.56 7.90
N ARG A 52 23.10 -12.44 7.51
CA ARG A 52 23.77 -11.13 7.40
C ARG A 52 23.06 -10.22 6.40
N HIS A 53 22.66 -10.77 5.25
CA HIS A 53 21.94 -10.02 4.23
C HIS A 53 20.57 -9.54 4.73
N LEU A 54 19.80 -10.40 5.39
CA LEU A 54 18.53 -10.05 6.01
C LEU A 54 18.70 -8.94 7.05
N MET A 55 19.66 -9.10 7.96
CA MET A 55 19.93 -8.10 9.00
C MET A 55 20.36 -6.76 8.39
N LYS A 56 21.15 -6.76 7.30
CA LYS A 56 21.48 -5.55 6.55
C LYS A 56 20.23 -4.89 5.98
N ARG A 57 19.31 -5.66 5.39
CA ARG A 57 18.03 -5.13 4.84
C ARG A 57 17.15 -4.53 5.93
N VAL A 58 17.01 -5.21 7.07
CA VAL A 58 16.22 -4.71 8.21
C VAL A 58 16.80 -3.39 8.72
N ARG A 59 18.12 -3.31 8.91
CA ARG A 59 18.80 -2.09 9.37
C ARG A 59 18.78 -0.96 8.34
N ALA A 60 18.78 -1.30 7.06
CA ALA A 60 18.69 -0.35 5.96
C ALA A 60 17.24 -0.04 5.54
N TYR A 61 16.24 -0.43 6.34
CA TYR A 61 14.85 -0.15 6.01
C TYR A 61 14.64 1.35 5.81
N ARG A 62 14.06 1.68 4.66
CA ARG A 62 13.59 3.02 4.31
C ARG A 62 12.11 2.93 3.99
N PRO A 63 11.32 3.94 4.38
CA PRO A 63 9.96 4.07 3.87
C PRO A 63 9.97 4.00 2.33
N PRO A 64 8.93 3.44 1.70
CA PRO A 64 8.82 3.43 0.25
C PRO A 64 8.93 4.85 -0.31
N VAL A 65 9.83 5.04 -1.28
CA VAL A 65 10.03 6.35 -1.96
C VAL A 65 8.98 6.57 -3.05
N HIS A 66 8.48 5.49 -3.64
CA HIS A 66 7.48 5.54 -4.69
C HIS A 66 6.07 5.48 -4.09
N ASP A 67 5.23 6.41 -4.52
CA ASP A 67 3.81 6.39 -4.24
C ASP A 67 3.05 5.79 -5.42
N PRO A 68 2.59 4.53 -5.33
CA PRO A 68 1.90 3.86 -6.43
C PRO A 68 0.60 4.55 -6.82
N ILE A 69 0.01 5.39 -5.96
CA ILE A 69 -1.18 6.16 -6.30
C ILE A 69 -0.82 7.29 -7.25
N VAL A 70 0.30 7.98 -6.99
CA VAL A 70 0.78 9.08 -7.83
C VAL A 70 1.19 8.57 -9.21
N ASP A 71 1.89 7.43 -9.26
CA ASP A 71 2.25 6.79 -10.53
C ASP A 71 1.02 6.42 -11.35
N LYS A 72 -0.02 5.89 -10.68
CA LYS A 72 -1.30 5.56 -11.34
C LYS A 72 -2.08 6.79 -11.76
N ALA A 73 -1.99 7.91 -11.04
CA ALA A 73 -2.68 9.15 -11.41
C ALA A 73 -2.01 9.89 -12.59
N ARG A 74 -0.78 9.52 -12.98
CA ARG A 74 -0.02 10.21 -14.03
C ARG A 74 -0.76 10.37 -15.36
N HIS A 75 -1.45 9.33 -15.81
CA HIS A 75 -2.21 9.36 -17.07
C HIS A 75 -3.41 10.33 -17.05
N LEU A 76 -3.82 10.81 -15.87
CA LEU A 76 -4.90 11.78 -15.70
C LEU A 76 -4.38 13.23 -15.68
N GLY A 77 -3.06 13.44 -15.81
CA GLY A 77 -2.45 14.77 -15.86
C GLY A 77 -1.89 15.30 -14.53
N GLU A 78 -1.24 16.46 -14.59
CA GLU A 78 -0.46 17.03 -13.48
C GLU A 78 -1.33 17.37 -12.26
N LEU A 79 -2.53 17.92 -12.46
CA LEU A 79 -3.44 18.24 -11.36
C LEU A 79 -3.90 16.97 -10.63
N ALA A 80 -4.17 15.88 -11.36
CA ALA A 80 -4.49 14.58 -10.77
C ALA A 80 -3.32 14.01 -9.94
N MET A 81 -2.08 14.16 -10.42
CA MET A 81 -0.88 13.79 -9.67
C MET A 81 -0.69 14.63 -8.41
N ALA A 82 -0.91 15.95 -8.48
CA ALA A 82 -0.82 16.84 -7.33
C ALA A 82 -1.83 16.44 -6.24
N ARG A 83 -3.08 16.18 -6.63
CA ARG A 83 -4.13 15.66 -5.74
C ARG A 83 -3.76 14.30 -5.16
N ALA A 84 -3.20 13.38 -5.95
CA ALA A 84 -2.72 12.08 -5.46
C ALA A 84 -1.66 12.25 -4.36
N LYS A 85 -0.65 13.10 -4.60
CA LYS A 85 0.40 13.39 -3.63
C LYS A 85 -0.18 13.95 -2.33
N GLN A 86 -1.09 14.91 -2.43
CA GLN A 86 -1.71 15.54 -1.27
C GLN A 86 -2.59 14.56 -0.47
N LEU A 87 -3.42 13.77 -1.13
CA LEU A 87 -4.28 12.77 -0.47
C LEU A 87 -3.47 11.65 0.19
N SER A 88 -2.40 11.19 -0.44
CA SER A 88 -1.46 10.24 0.16
C SER A 88 -0.74 10.83 1.38
N ALA A 89 -0.34 12.10 1.32
CA ALA A 89 0.30 12.78 2.44
C ALA A 89 -0.67 12.91 3.63
N TYR A 90 -1.94 13.28 3.37
CA TYR A 90 -2.97 13.28 4.40
C TYR A 90 -3.19 11.91 5.02
N ARG A 91 -3.30 10.86 4.20
CA ARG A 91 -3.43 9.49 4.69
C ARG A 91 -2.28 9.09 5.60
N TRP A 92 -1.04 9.42 5.21
CA TRP A 92 0.15 9.13 6.01
C TRP A 92 0.15 9.92 7.33
N ALA A 93 -0.08 11.22 7.28
CA ALA A 93 -0.10 12.10 8.45
C ALA A 93 -1.18 11.65 9.45
N TRP A 94 -2.42 11.48 8.98
CA TRP A 94 -3.54 11.13 9.84
C TRP A 94 -3.45 9.68 10.36
N GLY A 95 -2.89 8.76 9.56
CA GLY A 95 -2.59 7.40 10.01
C GLY A 95 -1.60 7.41 11.18
N ASN A 96 -0.56 8.25 11.12
CA ASN A 96 0.42 8.40 12.20
C ASN A 96 -0.12 9.15 13.43
N GLU A 97 -1.16 9.97 13.28
CA GLU A 97 -1.92 10.53 14.41
C GLU A 97 -2.77 9.47 15.13
N GLY A 98 -2.85 8.24 14.61
CA GLY A 98 -3.67 7.16 15.16
C GLY A 98 -5.10 7.15 14.62
N ASP A 99 -5.41 7.93 13.59
CA ASP A 99 -6.68 7.89 12.88
C ASP A 99 -6.68 6.71 11.90
N VAL A 100 -6.95 5.51 12.41
CA VAL A 100 -7.00 4.27 11.61
C VAL A 100 -7.96 4.39 10.42
N ALA A 101 -9.00 5.23 10.56
CA ALA A 101 -9.93 5.48 9.47
C ALA A 101 -9.25 6.20 8.29
N ALA A 102 -8.16 6.94 8.47
CA ALA A 102 -7.42 7.50 7.35
C ALA A 102 -6.93 6.43 6.37
N VAL A 103 -6.46 5.29 6.86
CA VAL A 103 -6.02 4.17 6.02
C VAL A 103 -7.21 3.45 5.38
N MET A 104 -8.33 3.33 6.09
CA MET A 104 -9.53 2.62 5.63
C MET A 104 -10.34 3.44 4.61
N GLU A 105 -10.57 4.71 4.91
CA GLU A 105 -11.40 5.62 4.10
C GLU A 105 -10.61 6.15 2.89
N LEU A 106 -9.34 6.50 3.06
CA LEU A 106 -8.45 6.89 1.95
C LEU A 106 -7.70 5.68 1.36
N GLY A 107 -8.40 4.57 1.16
CA GLY A 107 -7.85 3.42 0.46
C GLY A 107 -7.41 3.78 -0.97
N ASN A 108 -6.45 3.04 -1.54
CA ASN A 108 -5.93 3.31 -2.89
C ASN A 108 -7.05 3.43 -3.94
N ARG A 109 -8.05 2.53 -3.87
CA ARG A 109 -9.21 2.54 -4.76
C ARG A 109 -10.05 3.81 -4.60
N TRP A 110 -10.27 4.24 -3.37
CA TRP A 110 -11.04 5.45 -3.09
C TRP A 110 -10.33 6.69 -3.64
N ILE A 111 -9.03 6.84 -3.34
CA ILE A 111 -8.24 7.98 -3.82
C ILE A 111 -8.27 8.04 -5.34
N LEU A 112 -7.95 6.94 -6.02
CA LEU A 112 -7.95 6.90 -7.49
C LEU A 112 -9.34 7.20 -8.08
N ALA A 113 -10.41 6.67 -7.48
CA ALA A 113 -11.77 6.92 -7.97
C ALA A 113 -12.22 8.38 -7.76
N ARG A 114 -11.75 9.08 -6.73
CA ARG A 114 -12.03 10.51 -6.52
C ARG A 114 -11.12 11.41 -7.34
N ILE A 115 -9.92 10.95 -7.67
CA ILE A 115 -9.07 11.66 -8.61
C ILE A 115 -9.67 11.54 -10.00
N ALA A 116 -9.95 10.34 -10.50
CA ALA A 116 -10.54 10.14 -11.83
C ALA A 116 -11.92 10.77 -11.99
N HIS A 117 -12.73 10.78 -10.92
CA HIS A 117 -14.05 11.41 -10.90
C HIS A 117 -14.16 12.33 -9.68
N PRO A 118 -13.66 13.58 -9.77
CA PRO A 118 -13.73 14.55 -8.70
C PRO A 118 -15.18 14.82 -8.26
N PRO A 119 -15.45 14.88 -6.95
CA PRO A 119 -16.78 15.21 -6.46
C PRO A 119 -17.16 16.63 -6.87
N ALA A 120 -18.31 16.80 -7.53
CA ALA A 120 -18.80 18.10 -7.98
C ALA A 120 -19.25 19.03 -6.84
N THR A 121 -19.63 18.45 -5.69
CA THR A 121 -20.05 19.21 -4.50
C THR A 121 -19.49 18.59 -3.23
N ARG A 122 -19.46 19.39 -2.16
CA ARG A 122 -19.02 18.96 -0.83
C ARG A 122 -19.92 17.84 -0.29
N GLU A 123 -21.21 17.89 -0.54
CA GLU A 123 -22.19 16.88 -0.13
C GLU A 123 -21.92 15.54 -0.86
N ALA A 124 -21.52 15.60 -2.14
CA ALA A 124 -21.15 14.41 -2.89
C ALA A 124 -19.89 13.75 -2.31
N LEU A 125 -18.90 14.55 -1.86
CA LEU A 125 -17.74 14.06 -1.14
C LEU A 125 -18.12 13.45 0.22
N GLU A 126 -19.00 14.11 0.98
CA GLU A 126 -19.49 13.61 2.27
C GLU A 126 -20.15 12.23 2.15
N ARG A 127 -21.02 12.04 1.14
CA ARG A 127 -21.66 10.74 0.89
C ARG A 127 -20.67 9.63 0.55
N ALA A 128 -19.52 9.98 -0.03
CA ALA A 128 -18.48 9.03 -0.40
C ALA A 128 -17.61 8.59 0.79
N ILE A 129 -17.82 9.14 1.99
CA ILE A 129 -17.06 8.82 3.21
C ILE A 129 -18.02 8.15 4.21
N PRO A 130 -18.03 6.80 4.28
CA PRO A 130 -18.87 6.03 5.20
C PRO A 130 -18.67 6.40 6.68
N ASN A 131 -17.43 6.57 7.13
CA ASN A 131 -17.17 6.77 8.55
C ASN A 131 -17.50 8.19 9.02
N PRO A 132 -18.52 8.37 9.90
CA PRO A 132 -18.99 9.70 10.30
C PRO A 132 -17.97 10.45 11.17
N ARG A 133 -17.13 9.75 11.94
CA ARG A 133 -16.09 10.37 12.77
C ARG A 133 -14.98 10.94 11.91
N PHE A 134 -14.50 10.13 10.96
CA PHE A 134 -13.49 10.55 10.00
C PHE A 134 -14.00 11.72 9.15
N ARG A 135 -15.22 11.59 8.62
CA ARG A 135 -15.89 12.63 7.86
C ARG A 135 -15.95 13.96 8.61
N ARG A 136 -16.48 13.96 9.84
CA ARG A 136 -16.59 15.19 10.65
C ARG A 136 -15.24 15.87 10.88
N LYS A 137 -14.15 15.10 11.00
CA LYS A 137 -12.82 15.63 11.31
C LYS A 137 -12.05 16.09 10.06
N ARG A 138 -12.24 15.43 8.91
CA ARG A 138 -11.34 15.55 7.74
C ARG A 138 -12.00 16.07 6.47
N LEU A 139 -13.33 16.21 6.44
CA LEU A 139 -14.06 16.60 5.23
C LEU A 139 -13.59 17.94 4.65
N ASP A 140 -13.34 18.96 5.49
CA ASP A 140 -12.87 20.26 5.02
C ASP A 140 -11.54 20.16 4.27
N ALA A 141 -10.54 19.53 4.90
CA ALA A 141 -9.23 19.33 4.29
C ALA A 141 -9.29 18.48 3.01
N LEU A 142 -10.21 17.51 2.94
CA LEU A 142 -10.43 16.73 1.72
C LEU A 142 -11.11 17.55 0.63
N TRP A 143 -12.06 18.42 0.98
CA TRP A 143 -12.78 19.26 0.03
C TRP A 143 -11.85 20.28 -0.63
N GLU A 144 -10.91 20.86 0.14
CA GLU A 144 -9.88 21.78 -0.38
C GLU A 144 -9.10 21.19 -1.55
N VAL A 145 -8.80 19.90 -1.54
CA VAL A 145 -8.08 19.20 -2.62
C VAL A 145 -8.85 19.25 -3.95
N PHE A 146 -10.17 19.29 -3.90
CA PHE A 146 -11.04 19.18 -5.08
C PHE A 146 -11.64 20.52 -5.54
N GLN A 147 -11.38 21.64 -4.83
CA GLN A 147 -11.98 22.94 -5.17
C GLN A 147 -11.58 23.49 -6.54
N GLU A 148 -10.38 23.15 -7.03
CA GLU A 148 -9.88 23.62 -8.34
C GLU A 148 -10.59 23.00 -9.57
N GLY A 149 -11.69 22.26 -9.38
CA GLY A 149 -12.52 21.74 -10.48
C GLY A 149 -12.00 20.44 -11.11
N ALA A 150 -12.60 20.03 -12.23
CA ALA A 150 -12.13 18.86 -12.97
C ALA A 150 -10.78 19.15 -13.64
N HIS A 151 -9.87 18.18 -13.64
CA HIS A 151 -8.68 18.25 -14.48
C HIS A 151 -9.09 17.83 -15.88
N GLU A 152 -8.57 18.50 -16.91
CA GLU A 152 -8.67 18.02 -18.27
C GLU A 152 -7.95 16.67 -18.34
N THR A 153 -8.71 15.59 -18.51
CA THR A 153 -8.14 14.30 -18.91
C THR A 153 -7.43 14.54 -20.23
N GLN A 154 -6.10 14.40 -20.25
CA GLN A 154 -5.36 14.36 -21.49
C GLN A 154 -6.01 13.27 -22.34
N GLY A 155 -6.62 13.67 -23.46
CA GLY A 155 -7.21 12.73 -24.40
C GLY A 155 -6.12 11.74 -24.78
N THR A 156 -6.29 10.49 -24.37
CA THR A 156 -5.75 9.38 -25.14
C THR A 156 -6.49 9.43 -26.46
N GLU A 157 -5.97 10.22 -27.40
CA GLU A 157 -5.96 9.80 -28.79
C GLU A 157 -5.14 8.51 -28.78
N ASP A 158 -5.81 7.37 -28.60
CA ASP A 158 -5.23 6.08 -28.90
C ASP A 158 -4.89 6.11 -30.40
N PRO A 159 -3.60 6.09 -30.80
CA PRO A 159 -3.25 5.93 -32.20
C PRO A 159 -3.56 4.51 -32.70
N ALA A 160 -4.12 3.66 -31.83
CA ALA A 160 -4.47 2.28 -32.13
C ALA A 160 -5.81 2.15 -32.88
N ASP A 161 -6.74 3.12 -32.74
CA ASP A 161 -8.05 3.01 -33.40
C ASP A 161 -8.03 3.42 -34.89
N ASP A 162 -7.06 4.24 -35.31
CA ASP A 162 -6.86 4.60 -36.73
C ASP A 162 -6.12 3.53 -37.54
N LEU A 163 -5.48 2.56 -36.89
CA LEU A 163 -4.71 1.51 -37.57
C LEU A 163 -5.55 0.29 -37.96
N ILE A 164 -6.72 0.09 -37.35
CA ILE A 164 -7.54 -1.12 -37.59
C ILE A 164 -8.46 -0.96 -38.80
N TRP A 165 -8.81 0.28 -39.19
CA TRP A 165 -9.77 0.52 -40.28
C TRP A 165 -9.14 0.81 -41.66
N ASN A 166 -7.84 1.08 -41.73
CA ASN A 166 -7.18 1.48 -43.00
C ASN A 166 -6.62 0.32 -43.85
N ASN A 167 -6.73 -0.94 -43.43
CA ASN A 167 -6.25 -2.09 -44.22
C ASN A 167 -7.32 -2.76 -45.09
N SER A 168 -8.45 -2.08 -45.32
CA SER A 168 -9.56 -2.62 -46.11
C SER A 168 -9.54 -2.16 -47.56
N GLU A 169 -8.40 -2.06 -48.25
CA GLU A 169 -8.44 -1.84 -49.71
C GLU A 169 -7.17 -2.29 -50.48
N ARG A 170 -7.40 -3.34 -51.28
CA ARG A 170 -6.78 -3.69 -52.59
C ARG A 170 -5.53 -4.58 -52.60
N PRO A 171 -5.31 -5.30 -53.72
CA PRO A 171 -6.22 -6.13 -54.52
C PRO A 171 -5.79 -7.61 -54.55
#